data_AF-A0A5D0MWW5-F1
#
_entry.id   AF-A0A5D0MWW5-F1
#
_cell.length_a   1.000
_cell.length_b   1.000
_cell.length_c   1.000
_cell.angle_alpha   90.00
_cell.angle_beta   90.00
_cell.angle_gamma   90.00
#
_symmetry.space_group_name_H-M   'P 1'
#
loop_
_entity.id
_entity.type
_entity.pdbx_description
1 polymer ?
#
loop_
_entity_poly.entity_id
_entity_poly.type
_entity_poly.pdbx_seq_one_letter_code
_entity_poly.pdbx_strand_id
1 'polypeptide(L)'
;MATYRSRNALVGPLTADRLSAIELPRTSLGRRGYRPDDVDALLHRLVYEMGERTRLLDHALDENDRIKRALRTWQADVQDLARNPR
;
A
#
# COMPACT_ATOMS: atom_id res chain seq x y z
N MET A 1 9.12 -9.89 15.22
CA MET A 1 8.47 -10.19 13.92
C MET A 1 9.24 -11.31 13.25
N ALA A 2 8.63 -12.48 13.10
CA ALA A 2 9.26 -13.60 12.40
C ALA A 2 9.40 -13.23 10.92
N THR A 3 10.64 -13.11 10.44
CA THR A 3 10.90 -12.88 9.03
C THR A 3 10.58 -14.17 8.28
N TYR A 4 9.58 -14.12 7.40
CA TYR A 4 9.31 -15.19 6.45
C TYR A 4 10.55 -15.34 5.55
N ARG A 5 11.42 -16.31 5.85
CA ARG A 5 12.67 -16.55 5.13
C ARG A 5 12.50 -17.73 4.18
N SER A 6 11.77 -17.50 3.09
CA SER A 6 11.81 -18.37 1.91
C SER A 6 13.02 -17.99 1.05
N ARG A 7 13.76 -18.97 0.50
CA ARG A 7 14.83 -18.70 -0.50
C ARG A 7 14.29 -17.98 -1.74
N ASN A 8 12.98 -18.11 -1.99
CA ASN A 8 12.26 -17.47 -3.09
C ASN A 8 11.30 -16.38 -2.57
N ALA A 9 11.52 -15.85 -1.36
CA ALA A 9 10.72 -14.74 -0.86
C ALA A 9 10.92 -13.52 -1.76
N LEU A 10 9.82 -12.83 -2.08
CA LEU A 10 9.89 -11.54 -2.74
C LEU A 10 10.62 -10.55 -1.80
N VAL A 11 11.78 -10.04 -2.25
CA VAL A 11 12.62 -9.16 -1.44
C VAL A 11 12.14 -7.73 -1.56
N GLY A 12 11.68 -7.11 -0.47
CA GLY A 12 11.21 -5.72 -0.46
C GLY A 12 9.67 -5.62 -0.40
N PRO A 13 9.11 -4.41 -0.54
CA PRO A 13 7.67 -4.19 -0.37
C PRO A 13 6.87 -4.96 -1.42
N LEU A 14 5.71 -5.43 -0.99
CA LEU A 14 4.74 -6.11 -1.84
C LEU A 14 3.76 -5.07 -2.39
N THR A 15 4.06 -4.52 -3.56
CA THR A 15 3.22 -3.52 -4.23
C THR A 15 2.37 -4.18 -5.32
N ALA A 16 1.26 -3.53 -5.70
CA ALA A 16 0.39 -4.00 -6.78
C ALA A 16 1.16 -4.16 -8.10
N ASP A 17 1.95 -3.16 -8.49
CA ASP A 17 2.77 -3.19 -9.72
C ASP A 17 3.76 -4.35 -9.70
N ARG A 18 4.38 -4.59 -8.55
CA ARG A 18 5.30 -5.70 -8.40
C ARG A 18 4.57 -7.03 -8.53
N LEU A 19 3.42 -7.18 -7.87
CA LEU A 19 2.61 -8.39 -7.96
C LEU A 19 2.17 -8.67 -9.40
N SER A 20 1.82 -7.65 -10.19
CA SER A 20 1.44 -7.81 -11.60
C SER A 20 2.59 -8.20 -12.52
N ALA A 21 3.84 -7.93 -12.12
CA ALA A 21 5.02 -8.21 -12.92
C ALA A 21 5.72 -9.53 -12.52
N ILE A 22 5.19 -10.28 -11.56
CA ILE A 22 5.80 -11.54 -11.13
C ILE A 22 5.51 -12.64 -12.15
N GLU A 23 6.58 -13.23 -12.66
CA GLU A 23 6.53 -14.50 -13.38
C GLU A 23 6.92 -15.65 -12.44
N LEU A 24 6.01 -16.61 -12.26
CA LEU A 24 6.27 -17.80 -11.45
C LEU A 24 6.80 -18.94 -12.33
N PRO A 25 7.97 -19.52 -12.01
CA PRO A 25 8.52 -20.61 -12.80
C PRO A 25 7.66 -21.87 -12.68
N ARG A 26 7.49 -22.59 -13.79
CA ARG A 26 6.83 -23.89 -13.80
C ARG A 26 7.72 -24.94 -13.11
N THR A 27 7.10 -25.90 -12.44
CA THR A 27 7.82 -27.02 -11.82
C THR A 27 8.47 -27.91 -12.88
N SER A 28 9.61 -28.52 -12.53
CA SER A 28 10.31 -29.46 -13.40
C SER A 28 9.44 -30.69 -13.74
N LEU A 29 9.72 -31.32 -14.89
CA LEU A 29 9.08 -32.56 -15.32
C LEU A 29 9.04 -33.60 -14.18
N GLY A 30 7.87 -34.24 -13.99
CA GLY A 30 7.64 -35.24 -12.93
C GLY A 30 7.25 -34.68 -11.56
N ARG A 31 7.20 -33.36 -11.37
CA ARG A 31 6.70 -32.74 -10.12
C ARG A 31 5.35 -32.07 -10.33
N ARG A 32 4.44 -32.25 -9.36
CA ARG A 32 3.18 -31.48 -9.31
C ARG A 32 3.47 -30.05 -8.87
N GLY A 33 3.06 -29.09 -9.68
CA GLY A 33 3.03 -27.67 -9.34
C GLY A 33 1.61 -27.20 -9.03
N TYR A 34 1.48 -25.94 -8.62
CA TYR A 34 0.17 -25.29 -8.58
C TYR A 34 -0.41 -25.16 -9.98
N ARG A 35 -1.74 -25.13 -10.07
CA ARG A 35 -2.44 -24.86 -11.33
C ARG A 35 -2.23 -23.39 -11.68
N PRO A 36 -1.65 -23.06 -12.85
CA PRO A 36 -1.37 -21.68 -13.24
C PRO A 36 -2.62 -20.80 -13.15
N ASP A 37 -3.75 -21.24 -13.71
CA ASP A 37 -5.00 -20.48 -13.72
C ASP A 37 -5.49 -20.10 -12.31
N ASP A 38 -5.40 -21.02 -11.35
CA ASP A 38 -5.83 -20.78 -9.96
C ASP A 38 -4.89 -19.78 -9.26
N VAL A 39 -3.60 -19.83 -9.57
CA VAL A 39 -2.60 -18.90 -9.04
C VAL A 39 -2.74 -17.52 -9.67
N ASP A 40 -2.96 -17.47 -10.99
CA ASP A 40 -3.14 -16.22 -11.72
C ASP A 40 -4.41 -15.49 -11.25
N ALA A 41 -5.50 -16.23 -11.01
CA ALA A 41 -6.73 -15.67 -10.43
C ALA A 41 -6.48 -15.08 -9.03
N LEU A 42 -5.71 -15.79 -8.18
CA LEU A 42 -5.32 -15.29 -6.86
C LEU A 42 -4.44 -14.04 -6.95
N LEU A 43 -3.44 -14.04 -7.83
CA LEU A 43 -2.55 -12.91 -8.04
C LEU A 43 -3.32 -11.68 -8.54
N HIS A 44 -4.23 -11.83 -9.50
CA HIS A 44 -5.10 -10.75 -9.95
C HIS A 44 -5.92 -10.16 -8.81
N ARG A 45 -6.51 -11.01 -7.94
CA ARG A 45 -7.25 -10.53 -6.78
C ARG A 45 -6.36 -9.77 -5.80
N LEU A 46 -5.15 -10.27 -5.54
CA LEU A 46 -4.18 -9.61 -4.65
C LEU A 46 -3.68 -8.28 -5.21
N VAL A 47 -3.41 -8.18 -6.51
CA VAL A 47 -3.05 -6.93 -7.19
C VAL A 47 -4.15 -5.90 -6.99
N TYR A 48 -5.41 -6.29 -7.24
CA TYR A 48 -6.55 -5.42 -7.03
C TYR A 48 -6.64 -4.93 -5.58
N GLU A 49 -6.60 -5.84 -4.60
CA GLU A 49 -6.73 -5.46 -3.19
C GLU A 49 -5.56 -4.61 -2.69
N MET A 50 -4.33 -4.86 -3.14
CA MET A 50 -3.19 -4.02 -2.79
C MET A 50 -3.31 -2.63 -3.41
N GLY A 51 -3.76 -2.54 -4.67
CA GLY A 51 -4.02 -1.26 -5.33
C GLY A 51 -5.07 -0.44 -4.57
N GLU A 52 -6.17 -1.06 -4.18
CA GLU A 52 -7.22 -0.39 -3.39
C GLU A 52 -6.71 0.06 -2.01
N ARG A 53 -5.95 -0.78 -1.30
CA ARG A 53 -5.38 -0.41 -0.01
C ARG A 53 -4.41 0.77 -0.11
N THR A 54 -3.56 0.80 -1.14
CA THR A 54 -2.65 1.92 -1.38
C THR A 54 -3.43 3.20 -1.64
N ARG A 55 -4.45 3.18 -2.49
CA ARG A 55 -5.31 4.35 -2.75
C ARG A 55 -6.00 4.87 -1.50
N LEU A 56 -6.53 3.98 -0.67
CA LEU A 56 -7.18 4.36 0.60
C LEU A 56 -6.18 5.00 1.58
N LEU A 57 -4.95 4.48 1.63
CA LEU A 57 -3.90 5.05 2.45
C LEU A 57 -3.52 6.45 1.95
N ASP A 58 -3.31 6.62 0.65
CA ASP A 58 -2.97 7.90 0.04
C ASP A 58 -4.05 8.95 0.34
N HIS A 59 -5.33 8.58 0.15
CA HIS A 59 -6.46 9.44 0.48
C HIS A 59 -6.49 9.83 1.97
N ALA A 60 -6.22 8.87 2.87
CA ALA A 60 -6.20 9.15 4.30
C ALA A 60 -5.06 10.10 4.69
N LEU A 61 -3.89 9.96 4.06
CA LEU A 61 -2.75 10.85 4.27
C LEU A 61 -3.05 12.26 3.75
N ASP A 62 -3.64 12.37 2.57
CA ASP A 62 -4.04 13.66 1.97
C ASP A 62 -5.05 14.42 2.85
N GLU A 63 -6.06 13.71 3.36
CA GLU A 63 -7.06 14.32 4.25
C GLU A 63 -6.42 14.71 5.59
N ASN A 64 -5.50 13.90 6.12
CA ASN A 64 -4.77 14.24 7.33
C ASN A 64 -3.96 15.53 7.17
N ASP A 65 -3.28 15.68 6.03
CA ASP A 65 -2.53 16.87 5.69
C ASP A 65 -3.42 18.10 5.50
N ARG A 66 -4.60 17.92 4.89
CA ARG A 66 -5.60 18.97 4.77
C ARG A 66 -6.07 19.45 6.14
N ILE A 67 -6.43 18.53 7.04
CA ILE A 67 -6.87 18.85 8.40
C ILE A 67 -5.76 19.59 9.15
N LYS A 68 -4.52 19.11 9.07
CA LYS A 68 -3.36 19.77 9.69
C LYS A 68 -3.15 21.19 9.17
N ARG A 69 -3.30 21.41 7.86
CA ARG A 69 -3.21 22.75 7.26
C ARG A 69 -4.31 23.67 7.80
N ALA A 70 -5.57 23.20 7.80
CA ALA A 70 -6.69 23.97 8.33
C ALA A 70 -6.51 24.34 9.80
N LEU A 71 -6.02 23.39 10.62
CA LEU A 71 -5.74 23.63 12.03
C LEU A 71 -4.66 24.68 12.23
N ARG A 72 -3.57 24.65 11.45
CA ARG A 72 -2.51 25.67 11.52
C ARG A 72 -3.01 27.05 11.14
N THR A 73 -3.83 27.16 10.11
CA THR A 73 -4.45 28.44 9.70
C THR A 73 -5.32 28.98 10.83
N TRP A 74 -6.22 28.16 11.38
CA TRP A 74 -7.07 28.57 12.49
C TRP A 74 -6.26 28.99 13.72
N GLN A 75 -5.19 28.27 14.06
CA GLN A 75 -4.31 28.63 15.18
C GLN A 75 -3.62 29.98 14.97
N ALA A 76 -3.20 30.29 13.74
CA ALA A 76 -2.61 31.59 13.43
C ALA A 76 -3.64 32.72 13.62
N ASP A 77 -4.85 32.55 13.11
CA ASP A 77 -5.94 33.53 13.25
C ASP A 77 -6.26 33.80 14.73
N VAL A 78 -6.33 32.75 15.55
CA VAL A 78 -6.57 32.87 17.00
C VAL A 78 -5.42 33.58 17.72
N GLN A 79 -4.17 33.30 17.33
CA GLN A 79 -3.01 33.98 17.91
C GLN A 79 -2.95 35.45 17.54
N ASP A 80 -3.29 35.81 16.29
CA ASP A 80 -3.34 37.20 15.83
C ASP A 80 -4.42 37.99 16.58
N LEU A 81 -5.60 37.40 16.77
CA LEU A 81 -6.67 37.99 17.58
C LEU A 81 -6.25 38.20 19.05
N ALA A 82 -5.53 37.24 19.64
CA ALA A 82 -5.02 37.36 20.99
C ALA A 82 -3.90 38.40 21.13
N ARG A 83 -3.08 38.59 20.08
CA ARG A 83 -1.97 39.55 20.06
C ARG A 83 -2.44 40.98 19.82
N ASN A 84 -3.54 41.18 19.08
CA ASN A 84 -4.06 42.50 18.75
C ASN A 84 -5.55 42.64 19.15
N PRO A 85 -5.86 42.63 20.45
CA PRO A 85 -7.22 42.86 20.93
C PRO A 85 -7.62 44.31 20.63
N ARG A 86 -8.76 44.49 19.98
CA ARG A 86 -9.33 45.82 19.68
C ARG A 86 -9.72 46.57 20.95
#